data_AF-K0IJ68-F1
#
_entry.id   AF-K0IJ68-F1
#
_cell.length_a   1.000
_cell.length_b   1.000
_cell.length_c   1.000
_cell.angle_alpha   90.00
_cell.angle_beta   90.00
_cell.angle_gamma   90.00
#
_symmetry.space_group_name_H-M   'P 1'
#
loop_
_entity.id
_entity.type
_entity.pdbx_description
1 polymer ?
#
loop_
_entity_poly.entity_id
_entity_poly.type
_entity_poly.pdbx_seq_one_letter_code
_entity_poly.pdbx_strand_id
1 'polypeptide(L)'
;MENAGIKTRKDGVVIVNSEMRTSAEHIWAGGDVVGEPMLETLAAKAGATAAENALVGSHKKTGLLTVPSAIFTSPRLPLLV
;
A
#
# COMPACT_ATOMS: atom_id res chain seq x y z
N MET A 1 -3.21 -16.61 -4.15
CA MET A 1 -2.88 -15.53 -5.12
C MET A 1 -2.73 -16.06 -6.53
N GLU A 2 -2.04 -17.18 -6.75
CA GLU A 2 -1.88 -17.79 -8.10
C GLU A 2 -3.21 -18.05 -8.82
N ASN A 3 -4.20 -18.66 -8.14
CA ASN A 3 -5.51 -18.92 -8.75
C ASN A 3 -6.27 -17.64 -9.16
N ALA A 4 -5.89 -16.48 -8.64
CA ALA A 4 -6.48 -15.18 -8.95
C ALA A 4 -5.64 -14.36 -9.94
N GLY A 5 -4.52 -14.89 -10.46
CA GLY A 5 -3.64 -14.17 -11.39
C GLY A 5 -2.85 -13.02 -10.74
N ILE A 6 -2.69 -13.03 -9.41
CA ILE A 6 -1.98 -11.98 -8.67
C ILE A 6 -0.51 -12.35 -8.53
N LYS A 7 0.38 -11.48 -9.03
CA LYS A 7 1.83 -11.59 -8.88
C LYS A 7 2.27 -11.13 -7.49
N THR A 8 3.15 -11.91 -6.89
CA THR A 8 3.82 -11.59 -5.63
C THR A 8 5.33 -11.62 -5.80
N ARG A 9 6.03 -10.92 -4.89
CA ARG A 9 7.45 -11.15 -4.64
C ARG A 9 7.65 -12.47 -3.88
N LYS A 10 8.90 -12.91 -3.76
CA LYS A 10 9.27 -14.14 -3.03
C LYS A 10 8.93 -14.11 -1.54
N ASP A 11 8.85 -12.91 -0.96
CA ASP A 11 8.49 -12.67 0.44
C ASP A 11 6.96 -12.55 0.66
N GLY A 12 6.15 -12.80 -0.38
CA GLY A 12 4.69 -12.76 -0.30
C GLY A 12 4.06 -11.37 -0.51
N VAL A 13 4.88 -10.32 -0.70
CA VAL A 13 4.36 -8.97 -0.97
C VAL A 13 3.66 -8.92 -2.33
N VAL A 14 2.45 -8.34 -2.34
CA VAL A 14 1.65 -8.14 -3.55
C VAL A 14 2.25 -7.01 -4.38
N ILE A 15 2.52 -7.30 -5.64
CA ILE A 15 3.03 -6.28 -6.57
C ILE A 15 1.83 -5.46 -7.06
N VAL A 16 1.83 -4.17 -6.74
CA VAL A 16 0.85 -3.20 -7.22
C VAL A 16 1.52 -2.09 -8.02
N ASN A 17 0.76 -1.45 -8.91
CA ASN A 17 1.17 -0.20 -9.55
C ASN A 17 0.88 1.01 -8.65
N SER A 18 1.15 2.23 -9.13
CA SER A 18 0.93 3.48 -8.35
C SER A 18 -0.54 3.78 -8.05
N GLU A 19 -1.48 3.07 -8.69
CA GLU A 19 -2.93 3.15 -8.49
C GLU A 19 -3.44 2.00 -7.58
N MET A 20 -2.53 1.32 -6.87
CA MET A 20 -2.83 0.17 -5.99
C MET A 20 -3.44 -1.04 -6.72
N ARG A 21 -3.35 -1.10 -8.06
CA ARG A 21 -3.86 -2.21 -8.87
C ARG A 21 -2.83 -3.33 -8.93
N THR A 22 -3.28 -4.57 -8.75
CA THR A 22 -2.43 -5.77 -8.88
C THR A 22 -2.21 -6.13 -10.35
N SER A 23 -1.55 -7.27 -10.62
CA SER A 23 -1.46 -7.82 -11.98
C SER A 23 -2.80 -8.36 -12.54
N ALA A 24 -3.79 -8.60 -11.68
CA ALA A 24 -5.15 -8.90 -12.11
C ALA A 24 -5.95 -7.59 -12.20
N GLU A 25 -6.48 -7.28 -13.39
CA GLU A 25 -7.04 -5.94 -13.67
C GLU A 25 -8.23 -5.54 -12.79
N HIS A 26 -8.92 -6.51 -12.20
CA HIS A 26 -10.09 -6.33 -11.34
C HIS A 26 -9.78 -6.55 -9.86
N ILE A 27 -8.49 -6.58 -9.47
CA ILE A 27 -8.07 -6.77 -8.08
C ILE A 27 -7.08 -5.67 -7.68
N TRP A 28 -7.36 -5.05 -6.53
CA TRP A 28 -6.53 -4.03 -5.90
C TRP A 28 -6.07 -4.50 -4.51
N ALA A 29 -4.97 -3.93 -4.04
CA ALA A 29 -4.44 -4.22 -2.71
C ALA A 29 -3.84 -2.95 -2.10
N GLY A 30 -3.97 -2.77 -0.79
CA GLY A 30 -3.40 -1.65 -0.04
C GLY A 30 -3.11 -2.04 1.40
N GLY A 31 -2.25 -1.26 2.07
CA GLY A 31 -1.72 -1.59 3.39
C GLY A 31 -0.51 -2.52 3.35
N ASP A 32 -0.15 -3.11 4.49
CA ASP A 32 1.13 -3.81 4.67
C ASP A 32 1.36 -4.98 3.69
N VAL A 33 0.28 -5.52 3.11
CA VAL A 33 0.34 -6.56 2.07
C VAL A 33 1.08 -6.11 0.80
N VAL A 34 1.19 -4.80 0.55
CA VAL A 34 1.94 -4.22 -0.57
C VAL A 34 3.38 -3.83 -0.21
N GLY A 35 3.83 -4.15 1.01
CA GLY A 35 5.19 -3.93 1.49
C GLY A 35 5.37 -2.61 2.24
N GLU A 36 6.63 -2.24 2.47
CA GLU A 36 7.03 -1.06 3.25
C GLU A 36 6.63 0.28 2.60
N PRO A 37 6.41 1.34 3.40
CA PRO A 37 6.46 1.37 4.86
C PRO A 37 5.17 0.88 5.52
N MET A 38 5.29 0.03 6.54
CA MET A 38 4.14 -0.52 7.30
C MET A 38 3.65 0.46 8.38
N LEU A 39 2.96 1.50 7.94
CA LEU A 39 2.39 2.55 8.80
C LEU A 39 0.87 2.56 8.66
N GLU A 40 0.16 2.59 9.78
CA GLU A 40 -1.31 2.59 9.80
C GLU A 40 -1.91 3.71 8.93
N THR A 41 -1.35 4.92 9.01
CA THR A 41 -1.82 6.07 8.24
C THR A 41 -1.61 5.90 6.73
N LEU A 42 -0.54 5.21 6.33
CA LEU A 42 -0.29 4.88 4.93
C LEU A 42 -1.19 3.74 4.48
N ALA A 43 -1.42 2.73 5.31
CA ALA A 43 -2.35 1.66 5.03
C ALA A 43 -3.77 2.19 4.80
N ALA A 44 -4.23 3.12 5.63
CA ALA A 44 -5.51 3.81 5.46
C ALA A 44 -5.57 4.57 4.12
N LYS A 45 -4.51 5.31 3.76
CA LYS A 45 -4.44 6.04 2.49
C LYS A 45 -4.42 5.12 1.27
N ALA A 46 -3.64 4.05 1.33
CA ALA A 46 -3.54 3.04 0.27
C ALA A 46 -4.87 2.29 0.09
N GLY A 47 -5.51 1.86 1.18
CA GLY A 47 -6.83 1.22 1.16
C GLY A 47 -7.92 2.11 0.59
N ALA A 48 -7.96 3.39 0.98
CA ALA A 48 -8.90 4.36 0.41
C ALA A 48 -8.69 4.55 -1.10
N THR A 49 -7.44 4.63 -1.56
CA THR A 49 -7.12 4.76 -2.99
C THR A 49 -7.48 3.51 -3.77
N ALA A 50 -7.17 2.33 -3.24
CA ALA A 50 -7.54 1.04 -3.83
C ALA A 50 -9.06 0.92 -3.98
N ALA A 51 -9.84 1.24 -2.94
CA ALA A 51 -11.29 1.18 -2.98
C ALA A 51 -11.89 2.17 -3.99
N GLU A 52 -11.39 3.42 -4.02
CA GLU A 52 -11.87 4.44 -4.95
C GLU A 52 -11.61 4.03 -6.40
N ASN A 53 -10.39 3.58 -6.70
CA ASN A 53 -10.01 3.14 -8.04
C ASN A 53 -10.79 1.87 -8.46
N ALA A 54 -11.07 0.96 -7.53
CA ALA A 54 -11.82 -0.27 -7.80
C ALA A 54 -13.31 -0.03 -8.06
N LEU A 55 -13.94 0.85 -7.27
CA LEU A 55 -15.39 1.05 -7.30
C LEU A 55 -15.84 2.11 -8.31
N VAL A 56 -15.01 3.14 -8.51
CA VAL A 56 -15.37 4.32 -9.32
C VAL A 56 -14.52 4.39 -10.59
N GLY A 57 -13.45 3.59 -10.69
CA GLY A 57 -12.51 3.68 -11.82
C GLY A 57 -11.70 4.97 -11.80
N SER A 58 -11.52 5.59 -10.63
CA SER A 58 -10.59 6.71 -10.52
C SER A 58 -9.15 6.22 -10.77
N HIS A 59 -8.32 7.10 -11.34
CA HIS A 59 -6.90 6.82 -11.62
C HIS A 59 -6.02 7.51 -10.58
N LYS A 60 -6.44 7.43 -9.31
CA LYS A 60 -5.78 8.14 -8.23
C LYS A 60 -4.50 7.40 -7.86
N LYS A 61 -3.43 8.18 -7.66
CA LYS A 61 -2.10 7.66 -7.35
C LYS A 61 -1.72 7.97 -5.91
N THR A 62 -1.07 7.04 -5.25
CA THR A 62 -0.41 7.26 -3.94
C THR A 62 1.07 7.50 -4.15
N GLY A 63 1.54 8.72 -3.86
CA GLY A 63 2.96 9.03 -3.74
C GLY A 63 3.42 8.87 -2.28
N LEU A 64 4.59 8.28 -2.07
CA LEU A 64 5.16 8.03 -0.74
C LEU A 64 6.23 9.05 -0.31
N LEU A 65 6.40 10.15 -1.05
CA LEU A 65 7.57 11.02 -0.89
C LEU A 65 7.66 11.79 0.45
N THR A 66 6.60 11.81 1.25
CA THR A 66 6.56 12.55 2.52
C THR A 66 5.61 11.89 3.53
N VAL A 67 6.01 10.76 4.11
CA VAL A 67 5.22 10.05 5.14
C VAL A 67 5.97 10.07 6.47
N PRO A 68 5.44 10.74 7.52
CA PRO A 68 6.09 10.76 8.83
C PRO A 68 5.99 9.39 9.54
N SER A 69 7.01 9.05 10.32
CA SER A 69 7.01 7.87 11.20
C SER A 69 7.45 8.23 12.63
N ALA A 70 7.08 7.41 13.61
CA ALA A 70 7.45 7.65 15.01
C ALA A 70 7.71 6.35 15.77
N ILE A 71 8.72 6.36 16.65
CA ILE A 71 9.01 5.27 17.59
C ILE A 71 8.62 5.73 19.00
N PHE A 72 7.65 5.04 19.61
CA PHE A 72 7.05 5.43 20.89
C PHE A 72 7.82 4.91 22.12
N THR A 73 9.14 5.10 22.16
CA THR A 73 10.00 4.75 23.31
C THR A 73 10.15 5.90 24.31
N SER A 74 10.80 5.64 25.45
CA SER A 74 11.28 6.67 26.38
C SER A 74 12.80 6.50 26.55
N PRO A 75 13.64 7.46 26.10
CA PRO A 75 13.28 8.71 25.42
C PRO A 75 12.68 8.48 24.01
N ARG A 76 11.89 9.45 23.52
CA ARG A 76 11.33 9.40 22.16
C ARG A 76 12.41 9.69 21.12
N LEU A 77 12.39 8.95 20.01
CA LEU A 77 13.21 9.19 18.82
C LEU A 77 12.28 9.44 17.61
N PRO A 78 12.26 10.65 17.01
CA PRO A 78 11.56 10.91 15.75
C PRO A 78 12.37 10.38 14.55
N LEU A 79 11.71 9.77 13.57
CA LEU A 79 12.33 9.28 12.33
C LEU A 79 11.50 9.72 11.11
N LEU A 80 12.13 10.39 10.15
CA LEU A 80 11.53 10.69 8.85
C LEU A 80 11.97 9.60 7.85
N VAL A 81 11.02 9.02 7.12
CA VAL A 81 11.27 7.99 6.09
C VAL A 81 10.83 8.52 4.73
#